data_AF-A0A1G1WN55-F1
#
_entry.id   AF-A0A1G1WN55-F1
#
_cell.length_a   1.000
_cell.length_b   1.000
_cell.length_c   1.000
_cell.angle_alpha   90.00
_cell.angle_beta   90.00
_cell.angle_gamma   90.00
#
_symmetry.space_group_name_H-M   'P 1'
#
loop_
_entity.id
_entity.type
_entity.pdbx_description
1 polymer ?
#
loop_
_entity_poly.entity_id
_entity_poly.type
_entity_poly.pdbx_seq_one_letter_code
_entity_poly.pdbx_strand_id
1 'polypeptide(L)'
;MVNRLLTGFFSGIISGLASIGRFLERFSYALLHGLINVLENLGRALRNLSRAMANYLFDLMIAGGRFSWALGKVGLFFIPTVVFLGIGSGWILLGIGWALFIVAIGIANYRPQKPSKSFVDQPLHAYLISLFISFFLWGFLFIFAGAEAGQAAFGASVFVVAQGILTPLIGGGSEKLGPTYYGPSAGKLTLQANQVATRSSGVYLADLEVSATFTNPQVGLGKGWDYGFCFRDTGPNAEYRVWVAYSGHWYLGFMEEVNSKRQFVCLANGVIANLDVSNGGSNTVRLLVSDKIGFLWVNGVAVTDLDLSRKTTHGDVCLASGIDLENAVEGVVVTYKDFRVAPLEVLGTQKPRP
;
A
#
# COMPACT_ATOMS: atom_id res chain seq x y z
N MET A 1 -71.41 50.70 -26.66
CA MET A 1 -71.00 49.51 -25.88
C MET A 1 -69.97 48.66 -26.63
N VAL A 2 -70.22 48.32 -27.91
CA VAL A 2 -69.30 47.51 -28.76
C VAL A 2 -67.88 48.08 -28.89
N ASN A 3 -67.73 49.40 -29.05
CA ASN A 3 -66.41 50.02 -29.26
C ASN A 3 -65.48 49.96 -28.02
N ARG A 4 -66.05 49.94 -26.81
CA ARG A 4 -65.28 49.76 -25.54
C ARG A 4 -64.84 48.31 -25.33
N LEU A 5 -65.64 47.34 -25.78
CA LEU A 5 -65.29 45.92 -25.70
C LEU A 5 -64.18 45.56 -26.68
N LEU A 6 -64.24 46.09 -27.92
CA LEU A 6 -63.19 45.90 -28.92
C LEU A 6 -61.86 46.52 -28.46
N THR A 7 -61.86 47.75 -27.95
CA THR A 7 -60.63 48.41 -27.46
C THR A 7 -60.01 47.70 -26.26
N GLY A 8 -60.83 47.21 -25.31
CA GLY A 8 -60.36 46.38 -24.20
C GLY A 8 -59.75 45.05 -24.65
N PHE A 9 -60.38 44.38 -25.62
CA PHE A 9 -59.88 43.14 -26.20
C PHE A 9 -58.53 43.32 -26.91
N PHE A 10 -58.39 44.33 -27.78
CA PHE A 10 -57.12 44.60 -28.47
C PHE A 10 -56.00 45.03 -27.52
N SER A 11 -56.31 45.83 -26.49
CA SER A 11 -55.33 46.22 -25.46
C SER A 11 -54.81 45.02 -24.65
N GLY A 12 -55.71 44.08 -24.33
CA GLY A 12 -55.34 42.81 -23.68
C GLY A 12 -54.42 41.95 -24.55
N ILE A 13 -54.71 41.84 -25.85
CA ILE A 13 -53.86 41.11 -26.81
C ILE A 13 -52.48 41.77 -26.92
N ILE A 14 -52.40 43.09 -27.06
CA ILE A 14 -51.12 43.81 -27.16
C ILE A 14 -50.27 43.62 -25.90
N SER A 15 -50.90 43.70 -24.72
CA SER A 15 -50.21 43.46 -23.44
C SER A 15 -49.74 42.01 -23.30
N GLY A 16 -50.55 41.05 -23.77
CA GLY A 16 -50.19 39.64 -23.84
C GLY A 16 -48.98 39.38 -24.73
N LEU A 17 -48.99 39.91 -25.97
CA LEU A 17 -47.84 39.79 -26.88
C LEU A 17 -46.58 40.46 -26.31
N ALA A 18 -46.70 41.63 -25.69
CA ALA A 18 -45.55 42.29 -25.06
C ALA A 18 -44.98 41.48 -23.88
N SER A 19 -45.83 40.78 -23.13
CA SER A 19 -45.39 39.88 -22.06
C SER A 19 -44.67 38.66 -22.61
N ILE A 20 -45.17 38.06 -23.70
CA ILE A 20 -44.51 36.94 -24.39
C ILE A 20 -43.14 37.38 -24.93
N GLY A 21 -43.05 38.57 -25.54
CA GLY A 21 -41.78 39.12 -26.02
C GLY A 21 -40.72 39.24 -24.92
N ARG A 22 -41.09 39.82 -23.77
CA ARG A 22 -40.18 39.92 -22.60
C ARG A 22 -39.79 38.56 -22.02
N PHE A 23 -40.71 37.59 -22.05
CA PHE A 23 -40.41 36.23 -21.62
C PHE A 23 -39.39 35.57 -22.56
N LEU A 24 -39.61 35.65 -23.87
CA LEU A 24 -38.71 35.09 -24.88
C LEU A 24 -37.31 35.71 -24.81
N GLU A 25 -37.21 37.01 -24.57
CA GLU A 25 -35.93 37.69 -24.38
C GLU A 25 -35.18 37.15 -23.16
N ARG A 26 -35.83 37.08 -22.00
CA ARG A 26 -35.22 36.52 -20.77
C ARG A 26 -34.84 35.06 -20.92
N PHE A 27 -35.68 34.26 -21.57
CA PHE A 27 -35.41 32.87 -21.84
C PHE A 27 -34.19 32.71 -22.76
N SER A 28 -34.10 33.51 -23.83
CA SER A 28 -32.97 33.52 -24.74
C SER A 28 -31.66 33.89 -24.04
N TYR A 29 -31.64 34.97 -23.24
CA TYR A 29 -30.47 35.36 -22.47
C TYR A 29 -30.03 34.27 -21.47
N ALA A 30 -30.98 33.68 -20.74
CA ALA A 30 -30.68 32.62 -19.78
C ALA A 30 -30.11 31.36 -20.45
N LEU A 31 -30.68 30.98 -21.60
CA LEU A 31 -30.22 29.82 -22.38
C LEU A 31 -28.82 30.08 -22.95
N LEU A 32 -28.59 31.24 -23.56
CA LEU A 32 -27.30 31.59 -24.17
C LEU A 32 -26.20 31.68 -23.10
N HIS A 33 -26.49 32.31 -21.97
CA HIS A 33 -25.54 32.41 -20.85
C HIS A 33 -25.28 31.04 -20.20
N GLY A 34 -26.31 30.20 -20.08
CA GLY A 34 -26.16 28.81 -19.63
C GLY A 34 -25.23 28.01 -20.55
N LEU A 35 -25.43 28.12 -21.86
CA LEU A 35 -24.61 27.45 -22.87
C LEU A 35 -23.15 27.92 -22.81
N ILE A 36 -22.91 29.23 -22.71
CA ILE A 36 -21.56 29.79 -22.59
C ILE A 36 -20.86 29.24 -21.34
N ASN A 37 -21.53 29.23 -20.19
CA ASN A 37 -20.96 28.68 -18.95
C ASN A 37 -20.60 27.19 -19.09
N VAL A 38 -21.44 26.39 -19.75
CA VAL A 38 -21.14 24.97 -20.02
C VAL A 38 -19.90 24.83 -20.91
N LEU A 39 -19.81 25.61 -21.97
CA LEU A 39 -18.66 25.60 -22.89
C LEU A 39 -17.37 26.06 -22.19
N GLU A 40 -17.42 27.08 -21.34
CA GLU A 40 -16.27 27.54 -20.56
C GLU A 40 -15.80 26.50 -19.53
N ASN A 41 -16.74 25.84 -18.86
CA ASN A 41 -16.44 24.75 -17.93
C ASN A 41 -15.78 23.57 -18.66
N LEU A 42 -16.32 23.20 -19.82
CA LEU A 42 -15.75 22.15 -20.66
C LEU A 42 -14.34 22.52 -21.13
N GLY A 43 -14.14 23.76 -21.58
CA GLY A 43 -12.83 24.26 -22.00
C GLY A 43 -11.79 24.25 -20.87
N ARG A 44 -12.20 24.58 -19.63
CA ARG A 44 -11.33 24.46 -18.45
C ARG A 44 -10.98 23.01 -18.13
N ALA A 45 -11.96 22.12 -18.15
CA ALA A 45 -11.74 20.69 -17.91
C ALA A 45 -10.77 20.08 -18.95
N LEU A 46 -10.95 20.38 -20.23
CA LEU A 46 -10.08 19.90 -21.30
C LEU A 46 -8.64 20.42 -21.17
N ARG A 47 -8.45 21.69 -20.78
CA ARG A 47 -7.11 22.24 -20.52
C ARG A 47 -6.41 21.57 -19.35
N ASN A 48 -7.15 21.27 -18.28
CA ASN A 48 -6.59 20.57 -17.13
C ASN A 48 -6.22 19.13 -17.47
N LEU A 49 -7.07 18.43 -18.22
CA LEU A 49 -6.80 17.08 -18.72
C LEU A 49 -5.55 17.07 -19.60
N SER A 50 -5.44 18.01 -20.54
CA SER A 50 -4.28 18.16 -21.42
C SER A 50 -2.97 18.36 -20.64
N ARG A 51 -2.98 19.22 -19.61
CA ARG A 51 -1.80 19.42 -18.74
C ARG A 51 -1.44 18.17 -17.95
N ALA A 52 -2.44 17.48 -17.39
CA ALA A 52 -2.21 16.23 -16.66
C ALA A 52 -1.61 15.14 -17.57
N MET A 53 -2.13 14.99 -18.79
CA MET A 53 -1.59 14.07 -19.79
C MET A 53 -0.16 14.44 -20.19
N ALA A 54 0.13 15.73 -20.39
CA ALA A 54 1.48 16.18 -20.73
C ALA A 54 2.50 15.86 -19.62
N ASN A 55 2.14 16.09 -18.36
CA ASN A 55 2.99 15.76 -17.21
C ASN A 55 3.21 14.25 -17.11
N TYR A 56 2.14 13.45 -17.26
CA TYR A 56 2.25 11.99 -17.23
C TYR A 56 3.17 11.46 -18.34
N LEU A 57 3.03 11.96 -19.57
CA LEU A 57 3.88 11.57 -20.68
C LEU A 57 5.33 11.98 -20.46
N PHE A 58 5.57 13.16 -19.87
CA PHE A 58 6.92 13.62 -19.55
C PHE A 58 7.58 12.74 -18.46
N ASP A 59 6.84 12.41 -17.40
CA ASP A 59 7.31 11.52 -16.34
C ASP A 59 7.57 10.11 -16.88
N LEU A 60 6.72 9.62 -17.77
CA LEU A 60 6.91 8.33 -18.46
C LEU A 60 8.18 8.35 -19.33
N MET A 61 8.44 9.44 -20.06
CA MET A 61 9.67 9.59 -20.85
C MET A 61 10.91 9.59 -19.95
N ILE A 62 10.88 10.28 -18.80
CA ILE A 62 11.99 10.28 -17.85
C ILE A 62 12.19 8.88 -17.27
N ALA A 63 11.12 8.19 -16.87
CA ALA A 63 11.18 6.83 -16.35
C ALA A 63 11.77 5.87 -17.40
N GLY A 64 11.31 5.96 -18.65
CA GLY A 64 11.86 5.21 -19.77
C GLY A 64 13.35 5.50 -20.00
N GLY A 65 13.75 6.77 -19.93
CA GLY A 65 15.16 7.17 -20.01
C GLY A 65 16.01 6.57 -18.88
N ARG A 66 15.51 6.56 -17.65
CA ARG A 66 16.17 5.94 -16.49
C ARG A 66 16.28 4.42 -16.64
N PHE A 67 15.24 3.77 -17.16
CA PHE A 67 15.23 2.33 -17.44
C PHE A 67 16.22 1.95 -18.54
N SER A 68 16.23 2.69 -19.66
CA SER A 68 17.21 2.52 -20.75
C SER A 68 18.64 2.75 -20.27
N TRP A 69 18.86 3.74 -19.39
CA TRP A 69 20.17 3.97 -18.76
C TRP A 69 20.58 2.82 -17.84
N ALA A 70 19.66 2.27 -17.05
CA ALA A 70 19.93 1.11 -16.20
C ALA A 70 20.28 -0.14 -17.04
N LEU A 71 19.52 -0.41 -18.11
CA LEU A 71 19.83 -1.48 -19.06
C LEU A 71 21.20 -1.28 -19.72
N GLY A 72 21.51 -0.05 -20.14
CA GLY A 72 22.82 0.31 -20.69
C GLY A 72 23.96 0.01 -19.71
N LYS A 73 23.77 0.28 -18.41
CA LYS A 73 24.76 -0.09 -17.37
C LYS A 73 24.88 -1.60 -17.20
N VAL A 74 23.78 -2.35 -17.19
CA VAL A 74 23.83 -3.81 -17.08
C VAL A 74 24.59 -4.39 -18.28
N GLY A 75 24.29 -3.93 -19.49
CA GLY A 75 25.00 -4.36 -20.70
C GLY A 75 26.49 -4.00 -20.67
N LEU A 76 26.82 -2.76 -20.31
CA LEU A 76 28.19 -2.25 -20.37
C LEU A 76 29.08 -2.75 -19.21
N PHE A 77 28.53 -2.94 -18.02
CA PHE A 77 29.31 -3.30 -16.83
C PHE A 77 29.19 -4.77 -16.44
N PHE A 78 28.01 -5.38 -16.62
CA PHE A 78 27.78 -6.76 -16.16
C PHE A 78 28.29 -7.79 -17.17
N ILE A 79 28.00 -7.60 -18.46
CA ILE A 79 28.38 -8.56 -19.52
C ILE A 79 29.91 -8.71 -19.61
N PRO A 80 30.72 -7.64 -19.66
CA PRO A 80 32.17 -7.80 -19.69
C PRO A 80 32.71 -8.46 -18.42
N THR A 81 32.13 -8.13 -17.26
CA THR A 81 32.60 -8.67 -15.96
C THR A 81 32.37 -10.17 -15.86
N VAL A 82 31.23 -10.68 -16.34
CA VAL A 82 30.95 -12.12 -16.40
C VAL A 82 31.88 -12.83 -17.40
N VAL A 83 32.14 -12.21 -18.56
CA VAL A 83 33.06 -12.74 -19.57
C VAL A 83 34.51 -12.78 -19.04
N PHE A 84 34.97 -11.75 -18.33
CA PHE A 84 36.32 -11.71 -17.75
C PHE A 84 36.53 -12.70 -16.60
N LEU A 85 35.47 -13.03 -15.84
CA LEU A 85 35.54 -14.01 -14.75
C LEU A 85 35.47 -15.47 -15.23
N GLY A 86 34.94 -15.72 -16.44
CA GLY A 86 34.79 -17.06 -17.01
C GLY A 86 36.02 -17.62 -17.74
N ILE A 87 37.03 -16.79 -18.05
CA ILE A 87 38.16 -17.16 -18.93
C ILE A 87 39.48 -17.15 -18.14
N GLY A 88 39.57 -17.97 -17.08
CA GLY A 88 40.84 -18.36 -16.45
C GLY A 88 41.72 -17.27 -15.81
N SER A 89 42.72 -17.71 -15.05
CA SER A 89 43.54 -16.92 -14.13
C SER A 89 44.43 -15.83 -14.75
N GLY A 90 44.45 -15.68 -16.08
CA GLY A 90 45.26 -14.67 -16.78
C GLY A 90 44.69 -13.24 -16.77
N TRP A 91 43.41 -13.06 -16.43
CA TRP A 91 42.70 -11.78 -16.59
C TRP A 91 42.43 -11.02 -15.29
N ILE A 92 42.90 -11.53 -14.15
CA ILE A 92 42.67 -10.93 -12.82
C ILE A 92 43.16 -9.47 -12.77
N LEU A 93 44.32 -9.18 -13.39
CA LEU A 93 44.88 -7.83 -13.43
C LEU A 93 44.03 -6.85 -14.27
N LEU A 94 43.39 -7.35 -15.34
CA LEU A 94 42.47 -6.55 -16.16
C LEU A 94 41.12 -6.35 -15.46
N GLY A 95 40.64 -7.35 -14.70
CA GLY A 95 39.47 -7.19 -13.83
C GLY A 95 39.70 -6.15 -12.72
N ILE A 96 40.87 -6.15 -12.09
CA ILE A 96 41.26 -5.14 -11.10
C ILE A 96 41.38 -3.75 -11.77
N GLY A 97 42.03 -3.66 -12.92
CA GLY A 97 42.13 -2.42 -13.69
C GLY A 97 40.76 -1.85 -14.08
N TRP A 98 39.82 -2.72 -14.47
CA TRP A 98 38.45 -2.35 -14.81
C TRP A 98 37.65 -1.89 -13.59
N ALA A 99 37.79 -2.57 -12.45
CA ALA A 99 37.16 -2.14 -11.19
C ALA A 99 37.66 -0.76 -10.75
N LEU A 100 38.98 -0.52 -10.83
CA LEU A 100 39.57 0.79 -10.53
C LEU A 100 39.09 1.88 -11.50
N PHE A 101 38.91 1.54 -12.78
CA PHE A 101 38.36 2.48 -13.78
C PHE A 101 36.92 2.90 -13.46
N ILE A 102 36.06 1.97 -13.02
CA ILE A 102 34.68 2.28 -12.59
C ILE A 102 34.69 3.21 -11.37
N VAL A 103 35.55 2.94 -10.38
CA VAL A 103 35.70 3.79 -9.19
C VAL A 103 36.19 5.19 -9.58
N ALA A 104 37.14 5.30 -10.51
CA ALA A 104 37.66 6.57 -10.99
C ALA A 104 36.59 7.41 -11.72
N ILE A 105 35.76 6.80 -12.58
CA ILE A 105 34.61 7.48 -13.20
C ILE A 105 33.62 7.96 -12.14
N GLY A 106 33.43 7.15 -11.10
CA GLY A 106 32.53 7.48 -10.00
C GLY A 106 32.98 8.71 -9.21
N ILE A 107 34.28 8.79 -8.91
CA ILE A 107 34.90 9.94 -8.26
C ILE A 107 34.89 11.17 -9.18
N ALA A 108 35.19 11.00 -10.47
CA ALA A 108 35.23 12.12 -11.43
C ALA A 108 33.86 12.77 -11.67
N ASN A 109 32.77 12.00 -11.54
CA ASN A 109 31.40 12.51 -11.66
C ASN A 109 30.80 12.96 -10.32
N TYR A 110 31.54 12.87 -9.22
CA TYR A 110 31.10 13.35 -7.93
C TYR A 110 31.13 14.89 -7.88
N ARG A 111 29.96 15.52 -7.99
CA ARG A 111 29.81 16.96 -7.74
C ARG A 111 29.40 17.17 -6.29
N PRO A 112 30.20 17.85 -5.45
CA PRO A 112 29.80 18.18 -4.09
C PRO A 112 28.62 19.14 -4.14
N GLN A 113 27.45 18.71 -3.66
CA GLN A 113 26.32 19.61 -3.42
C GLN A 113 26.52 20.32 -2.08
N LYS A 114 26.13 21.61 -2.02
CA LYS A 114 26.19 22.41 -0.79
C LYS A 114 25.41 21.72 0.34
N PRO A 115 25.87 21.81 1.60
CA PRO A 115 25.27 21.09 2.71
C PRO A 115 23.84 21.59 2.96
N SER A 116 22.84 20.75 2.67
CA SER A 116 21.47 20.94 3.15
C SER A 116 21.33 20.32 4.55
N LYS A 117 20.44 20.89 5.37
CA LYS A 117 20.29 20.60 6.80
C LYS A 117 19.55 19.29 7.13
N SER A 118 19.49 18.30 6.24
CA SER A 118 18.93 16.98 6.55
C SER A 118 20.01 15.92 6.40
N PHE A 119 20.18 15.08 7.44
CA PHE A 119 21.13 13.97 7.46
C PHE A 119 20.73 12.82 6.51
N VAL A 120 19.57 12.92 5.85
CA VAL A 120 18.89 11.82 5.14
C VAL A 120 19.06 11.88 3.61
N ASP A 121 19.49 13.01 3.04
CA ASP A 121 19.53 13.19 1.58
C ASP A 121 20.96 13.12 0.97
N GLN A 122 21.90 12.40 1.59
CA GLN A 122 23.27 12.31 1.07
C GLN A 122 23.46 11.15 0.06
N PRO A 123 23.99 11.40 -1.15
CA PRO A 123 24.32 10.39 -2.17
C PRO A 123 25.49 9.46 -1.76
N LEU A 124 26.08 9.68 -0.58
CA LEU A 124 27.10 8.80 0.02
C LEU A 124 26.55 7.38 0.27
N HIS A 125 25.26 7.24 0.57
CA HIS A 125 24.63 5.95 0.89
C HIS A 125 24.58 5.02 -0.31
N ALA A 126 24.23 5.51 -1.51
CA ALA A 126 24.20 4.68 -2.72
C ALA A 126 25.60 4.18 -3.13
N TYR A 127 26.63 5.01 -2.90
CA TYR A 127 28.03 4.62 -3.15
C TYR A 127 28.55 3.63 -2.13
N LEU A 128 28.25 3.82 -0.85
CA LEU A 128 28.64 2.88 0.21
C LEU A 128 27.90 1.54 0.08
N ILE A 129 26.64 1.56 -0.34
CA ILE A 129 25.85 0.35 -0.64
C ILE A 129 26.44 -0.38 -1.85
N SER A 130 26.84 0.33 -2.93
CA SER A 130 27.49 -0.35 -4.06
C SER A 130 28.86 -0.90 -3.68
N LEU A 131 29.65 -0.18 -2.89
CA LEU A 131 30.94 -0.64 -2.38
C LEU A 131 30.78 -1.88 -1.49
N PHE A 132 29.76 -1.89 -0.64
CA PHE A 132 29.43 -3.02 0.24
C PHE A 132 28.95 -4.23 -0.56
N ILE A 133 28.07 -4.04 -1.55
CA ILE A 133 27.63 -5.12 -2.45
C ILE A 133 28.81 -5.68 -3.27
N SER A 134 29.71 -4.82 -3.75
CA SER A 134 30.93 -5.25 -4.45
C SER A 134 31.89 -6.00 -3.53
N PHE A 135 32.08 -5.57 -2.28
CA PHE A 135 32.91 -6.29 -1.31
C PHE A 135 32.31 -7.64 -0.92
N PHE A 136 30.98 -7.70 -0.77
CA PHE A 136 30.25 -8.93 -0.43
C PHE A 136 30.29 -9.95 -1.57
N LEU A 137 30.14 -9.50 -2.81
CA LEU A 137 30.32 -10.33 -4.01
C LEU A 137 31.77 -10.82 -4.17
N TRP A 138 32.77 -10.01 -3.82
CA TRP A 138 34.18 -10.40 -3.81
C TRP A 138 34.51 -11.42 -2.70
N GLY A 139 33.96 -11.25 -1.50
CA GLY A 139 34.12 -12.21 -0.40
C GLY A 139 33.46 -13.56 -0.70
N PHE A 140 32.29 -13.54 -1.35
CA PHE A 140 31.58 -14.75 -1.74
C PHE A 140 32.29 -15.51 -2.88
N LEU A 141 32.94 -14.81 -3.82
CA LEU A 141 33.75 -15.44 -4.88
C LEU A 141 35.07 -16.03 -4.35
N PHE A 142 35.69 -15.43 -3.34
CA PHE A 142 36.92 -15.94 -2.72
C PHE A 142 36.71 -17.28 -1.99
N ILE A 143 35.53 -17.48 -1.41
CA ILE A 143 35.15 -18.73 -0.71
C ILE A 143 35.05 -19.91 -1.69
N PHE A 144 34.64 -19.66 -2.95
CA PHE A 144 34.53 -20.70 -3.97
C PHE A 144 35.82 -20.92 -4.78
N ALA A 145 36.65 -19.88 -4.96
CA ALA A 145 37.91 -20.00 -5.69
C ALA A 145 39.06 -20.64 -4.88
N GLY A 146 38.96 -20.68 -3.54
CA GLY A 146 39.96 -21.29 -2.65
C GLY A 146 39.66 -22.73 -2.21
N ALA A 147 38.62 -23.36 -2.76
CA ALA A 147 38.04 -24.59 -2.20
C ALA A 147 38.88 -25.88 -2.37
N GLU A 148 40.06 -25.83 -3.02
CA GLU A 148 40.86 -27.05 -3.25
C GLU A 148 42.07 -27.26 -2.31
N ALA A 149 42.41 -26.36 -1.36
CA ALA A 149 43.64 -26.54 -0.58
C ALA A 149 43.60 -26.26 0.95
N GLY A 150 42.46 -25.91 1.56
CA GLY A 150 42.47 -25.27 2.90
C GLY A 150 41.72 -25.93 4.06
N GLN A 151 41.19 -27.16 3.94
CA GLN A 151 40.18 -27.64 4.91
C GLN A 151 40.67 -28.10 6.30
N ALA A 152 41.97 -28.12 6.61
CA ALA A 152 42.41 -28.77 7.85
C ALA A 152 42.73 -27.87 9.06
N ALA A 153 42.90 -26.55 8.92
CA ALA A 153 43.51 -25.75 10.00
C ALA A 153 42.77 -24.47 10.43
N PHE A 154 41.74 -24.00 9.71
CA PHE A 154 41.11 -22.70 9.99
C PHE A 154 39.72 -22.76 10.64
N GLY A 155 39.20 -23.96 10.95
CA GLY A 155 37.87 -24.14 11.55
C GLY A 155 37.78 -23.84 13.05
N ALA A 156 38.89 -23.82 13.77
CA ALA A 156 38.88 -23.73 15.24
C ALA A 156 39.10 -22.31 15.80
N SER A 157 39.71 -21.39 15.05
CA SER A 157 40.14 -20.09 15.59
C SER A 157 39.20 -18.92 15.27
N VAL A 158 38.28 -19.08 14.29
CA VAL A 158 37.36 -18.01 13.87
C VAL A 158 36.02 -18.05 14.64
N PHE A 159 35.66 -19.20 15.21
CA PHE A 159 34.40 -19.35 15.95
C PHE A 159 34.40 -18.61 17.31
N VAL A 160 35.56 -18.40 17.92
CA VAL A 160 35.68 -17.71 19.22
C VAL A 160 35.69 -16.18 19.06
N VAL A 161 36.24 -15.66 17.95
CA VAL A 161 36.31 -14.20 17.72
C VAL A 161 34.98 -13.66 17.17
N ALA A 162 34.23 -14.45 16.40
CA ALA A 162 32.91 -14.06 15.91
C ALA A 162 31.88 -13.89 17.06
N GLN A 163 31.95 -14.71 18.12
CA GLN A 163 31.05 -14.59 19.27
C GLN A 163 31.37 -13.39 20.18
N GLY A 164 32.61 -12.87 20.17
CA GLY A 164 33.04 -11.74 21.01
C GLY A 164 32.91 -10.35 20.35
N ILE A 165 32.81 -10.27 19.03
CA ILE A 165 32.66 -8.99 18.29
C ILE A 165 31.21 -8.74 17.86
N LEU A 166 30.37 -9.78 17.77
CA LEU A 166 28.93 -9.62 17.44
C LEU A 166 28.04 -9.28 18.63
N THR A 167 28.51 -9.42 19.87
CA THR A 167 27.68 -9.14 21.06
C THR A 167 27.39 -7.64 21.32
N PRO A 168 28.25 -6.65 20.96
CA PRO A 168 27.93 -5.24 21.18
C PRO A 168 27.28 -4.53 19.97
N LEU A 169 27.30 -5.10 18.75
CA LEU A 169 26.67 -4.49 17.56
C LEU A 169 25.22 -4.93 17.31
N ILE A 170 24.72 -5.90 18.08
CA ILE A 170 23.30 -6.30 18.13
C ILE A 170 22.68 -5.88 19.48
N GLY A 171 23.04 -4.70 19.97
CA GLY A 171 22.30 -3.99 21.01
C GLY A 171 21.82 -2.65 20.46
N GLY A 172 20.55 -2.27 20.42
CA GLY A 172 19.35 -2.91 20.94
C GLY A 172 18.16 -2.37 20.16
N GLY A 173 17.57 -3.23 19.35
CA GLY A 173 16.24 -3.08 18.80
C GLY A 173 15.68 -4.48 18.79
N SER A 174 15.00 -4.86 19.87
CA SER A 174 14.26 -6.11 19.93
C SER A 174 13.16 -6.06 18.85
N GLU A 175 13.47 -6.43 17.61
CA GLU A 175 12.44 -6.99 16.73
C GLU A 175 11.90 -8.19 17.49
N LYS A 176 10.63 -8.12 17.90
CA LYS A 176 9.92 -9.27 18.44
C LYS A 176 9.91 -10.34 17.36
N LEU A 177 10.87 -11.25 17.39
CA LEU A 177 10.85 -12.52 16.66
C LEU A 177 9.75 -13.38 17.30
N GLY A 178 8.49 -13.01 17.04
CA GLY A 178 7.33 -13.82 17.33
C GLY A 178 7.27 -15.03 16.40
N PRO A 179 6.41 -16.00 16.69
CA PRO A 179 6.11 -17.07 15.73
C PRO A 179 5.67 -16.46 14.40
N THR A 180 6.06 -17.05 13.27
CA THR A 180 5.62 -16.62 11.94
C THR A 180 4.21 -17.09 11.59
N TYR A 181 3.65 -17.97 12.43
CA TYR A 181 2.35 -18.60 12.23
C TYR A 181 1.53 -18.55 13.52
N TYR A 182 0.22 -18.40 13.38
CA TYR A 182 -0.75 -18.45 14.47
C TYR A 182 -1.98 -19.25 14.07
N GLY A 183 -2.59 -19.93 15.05
CA GLY A 183 -3.85 -20.62 14.89
C GLY A 183 -3.74 -22.07 14.40
N PRO A 184 -4.85 -22.69 13.96
CA PRO A 184 -6.22 -22.18 14.09
C PRO A 184 -6.63 -22.03 15.56
N SER A 185 -7.30 -20.93 15.89
CA SER A 185 -7.81 -20.66 17.24
C SER A 185 -9.27 -20.26 17.21
N ALA A 186 -9.94 -20.47 18.35
CA ALA A 186 -11.31 -20.04 18.58
C ALA A 186 -11.39 -19.21 19.86
N GLY A 187 -12.42 -18.37 19.94
CA GLY A 187 -12.59 -17.49 21.09
C GLY A 187 -13.79 -16.57 20.96
N LYS A 188 -13.81 -15.58 21.85
CA LYS A 188 -14.88 -14.59 21.96
C LYS A 188 -14.25 -13.20 22.10
N LEU A 189 -14.80 -12.22 21.40
CA LEU A 189 -14.52 -10.80 21.56
C LEU A 189 -15.73 -10.19 22.28
N THR A 190 -15.49 -9.64 23.47
CA THR A 190 -16.53 -8.91 24.21
C THR A 190 -16.40 -7.44 23.90
N LEU A 191 -17.45 -6.86 23.33
CA LEU A 191 -17.49 -5.45 22.95
C LEU A 191 -17.64 -4.58 24.20
N GLN A 192 -16.92 -3.46 24.19
CA GLN A 192 -16.95 -2.44 25.23
C GLN A 192 -17.32 -1.11 24.59
N ALA A 193 -17.99 -0.24 25.35
CA ALA A 193 -18.35 1.08 24.85
C ALA A 193 -17.07 1.88 24.50
N ASN A 194 -17.08 2.52 23.33
CA ASN A 194 -15.99 3.39 22.85
C ASN A 194 -14.62 2.72 22.69
N GLN A 195 -14.55 1.40 22.58
CA GLN A 195 -13.30 0.67 22.41
C GLN A 195 -13.43 -0.45 21.39
N VAL A 196 -12.43 -0.55 20.51
CA VAL A 196 -12.31 -1.68 19.59
C VAL A 196 -11.85 -2.91 20.38
N ALA A 197 -12.65 -3.97 20.33
CA ALA A 197 -12.29 -5.24 20.95
C ALA A 197 -11.30 -5.97 20.03
N THR A 198 -10.08 -6.20 20.50
CA THR A 198 -9.02 -6.83 19.69
C THR A 198 -8.46 -8.10 20.33
N ARG A 199 -8.01 -9.03 19.48
CA ARG A 199 -7.23 -10.21 19.89
C ARG A 199 -5.97 -10.29 19.02
N SER A 200 -4.84 -9.95 19.62
CA SER A 200 -3.51 -10.08 19.00
C SER A 200 -3.15 -11.54 18.70
N SER A 201 -2.54 -11.77 17.54
CA SER A 201 -1.92 -13.05 17.19
C SER A 201 -0.48 -13.15 17.72
N GLY A 202 0.20 -12.01 17.92
CA GLY A 202 1.62 -11.97 18.29
C GLY A 202 2.56 -12.27 17.12
N VAL A 203 2.04 -12.34 15.90
CA VAL A 203 2.76 -12.63 14.67
C VAL A 203 3.05 -11.32 13.94
N TYR A 204 4.33 -11.03 13.70
CA TYR A 204 4.78 -9.77 13.11
C TYR A 204 5.17 -9.96 11.64
N LEU A 205 4.27 -9.62 10.72
CA LEU A 205 4.45 -9.83 9.28
C LEU A 205 4.11 -8.57 8.48
N ALA A 206 4.80 -8.37 7.36
CA ALA A 206 4.43 -7.39 6.33
C ALA A 206 3.51 -8.02 5.28
N ASP A 207 3.86 -9.22 4.82
CA ASP A 207 3.12 -10.01 3.83
C ASP A 207 2.57 -11.28 4.49
N LEU A 208 1.26 -11.47 4.39
CA LEU A 208 0.57 -12.45 5.21
C LEU A 208 -0.74 -12.93 4.58
N GLU A 209 -1.14 -14.13 4.98
CA GLU A 209 -2.53 -14.57 4.92
C GLU A 209 -3.12 -14.53 6.33
N VAL A 210 -4.30 -13.92 6.49
CA VAL A 210 -5.10 -14.00 7.70
C VAL A 210 -6.52 -14.44 7.37
N SER A 211 -7.10 -15.31 8.20
CA SER A 211 -8.47 -15.75 8.02
C SER A 211 -9.11 -16.12 9.35
N ALA A 212 -10.41 -15.87 9.48
CA ALA A 212 -11.24 -16.30 10.61
C ALA A 212 -12.69 -16.43 10.18
N THR A 213 -13.44 -17.30 10.86
CA THR A 213 -14.89 -17.38 10.74
C THR A 213 -15.53 -16.75 11.96
N PHE A 214 -16.37 -15.75 11.72
CA PHE A 214 -17.11 -15.01 12.75
C PHE A 214 -18.55 -15.49 12.79
N THR A 215 -19.12 -15.52 13.98
CA THR A 215 -20.56 -15.73 14.21
C THR A 215 -21.19 -14.39 14.56
N ASN A 216 -22.21 -14.01 13.80
CA ASN A 216 -22.92 -12.76 13.96
C ASN A 216 -23.58 -12.70 15.35
N PRO A 217 -23.35 -11.63 16.13
CA PRO A 217 -23.97 -11.48 17.43
C PRO A 217 -25.49 -11.33 17.30
N GLN A 218 -26.21 -11.74 18.34
CA GLN A 218 -27.65 -11.47 18.47
C GLN A 218 -27.83 -10.04 18.96
N VAL A 219 -28.05 -9.10 18.02
CA VAL A 219 -28.25 -7.68 18.33
C VAL A 219 -29.70 -7.26 18.06
N GLY A 220 -30.19 -6.30 18.84
CA GLY A 220 -31.54 -5.74 18.69
C GLY A 220 -31.67 -4.88 17.43
N LEU A 221 -32.91 -4.62 17.00
CA LEU A 221 -33.22 -3.74 15.88
C LEU A 221 -32.53 -2.38 16.03
N GLY A 222 -31.82 -1.95 14.98
CA GLY A 222 -31.08 -0.67 14.94
C GLY A 222 -29.68 -0.70 15.56
N LYS A 223 -29.21 -1.86 16.06
CA LYS A 223 -27.82 -2.07 16.45
C LYS A 223 -27.11 -2.92 15.42
N GLY A 224 -25.98 -2.42 14.93
CA GLY A 224 -25.14 -3.13 13.99
C GLY A 224 -24.08 -3.99 14.67
N TRP A 225 -23.36 -4.73 13.85
CA TRP A 225 -22.11 -5.39 14.21
C TRP A 225 -21.10 -5.18 13.10
N ASP A 226 -19.84 -5.23 13.48
CA ASP A 226 -18.72 -5.30 12.54
C ASP A 226 -17.63 -6.19 13.10
N TYR A 227 -16.87 -6.81 12.20
CA TYR A 227 -15.67 -7.56 12.55
C TYR A 227 -14.70 -7.63 11.38
N GLY A 228 -13.44 -7.89 11.70
CA GLY A 228 -12.40 -8.09 10.72
C GLY A 228 -11.03 -8.18 11.35
N PHE A 229 -10.05 -7.55 10.71
CA PHE A 229 -8.65 -7.65 11.08
C PHE A 229 -8.01 -6.29 11.20
N CYS A 230 -7.09 -6.16 12.14
CA CYS A 230 -6.02 -5.18 12.02
C CYS A 230 -4.71 -5.86 11.66
N PHE A 231 -3.90 -5.19 10.85
CA PHE A 231 -2.67 -5.75 10.32
C PHE A 231 -1.63 -4.65 10.08
N ARG A 232 -0.36 -5.06 10.03
CA ARG A 232 0.79 -4.14 10.04
C ARG A 232 0.72 -3.19 11.25
N ASP A 233 0.23 -3.70 12.38
CA ASP A 233 0.12 -2.94 13.62
C ASP A 233 1.50 -2.74 14.24
N THR A 234 1.93 -1.48 14.34
CA THR A 234 3.20 -1.11 14.98
C THR A 234 3.00 -0.33 16.28
N GLY A 235 1.76 -0.22 16.77
CA GLY A 235 1.43 0.54 17.97
C GLY A 235 0.05 1.19 17.89
N PRO A 236 -0.34 1.93 18.95
CA PRO A 236 -1.69 2.47 19.07
C PRO A 236 -2.09 3.34 17.87
N ASN A 237 -3.20 2.98 17.21
CA ASN A 237 -3.73 3.73 16.07
C ASN A 237 -2.68 3.90 14.95
N ALA A 238 -1.85 2.88 14.73
CA ALA A 238 -0.84 2.80 13.70
C ALA A 238 -1.04 1.54 12.83
N GLU A 239 -2.25 1.03 12.71
CA GLU A 239 -2.60 -0.19 12.00
C GLU A 239 -3.55 0.08 10.82
N TYR A 240 -3.53 -0.79 9.82
CA TYR A 240 -4.67 -0.90 8.91
C TYR A 240 -5.80 -1.63 9.63
N ARG A 241 -7.04 -1.24 9.32
CA ARG A 241 -8.23 -1.96 9.75
C ARG A 241 -9.04 -2.30 8.52
N VAL A 242 -9.32 -3.58 8.31
CA VAL A 242 -10.30 -4.04 7.33
C VAL A 242 -11.43 -4.72 8.07
N TRP A 243 -12.66 -4.36 7.74
CA TRP A 243 -13.83 -4.94 8.40
C TRP A 243 -15.01 -5.08 7.48
N VAL A 244 -15.90 -5.98 7.85
CA VAL A 244 -17.21 -6.15 7.25
C VAL A 244 -18.26 -5.78 8.28
N ALA A 245 -19.35 -5.17 7.83
CA ALA A 245 -20.41 -4.68 8.70
C ALA A 245 -21.76 -5.31 8.34
N TYR A 246 -22.68 -5.32 9.30
CA TYR A 246 -24.05 -5.82 9.16
C TYR A 246 -24.83 -5.21 7.98
N SER A 247 -24.42 -4.04 7.51
CA SER A 247 -25.01 -3.33 6.36
C SER A 247 -24.73 -4.03 5.02
N GLY A 248 -23.90 -5.08 4.99
CA GLY A 248 -23.50 -5.73 3.74
C GLY A 248 -22.32 -5.05 3.06
N HIS A 249 -21.55 -4.24 3.79
CA HIS A 249 -20.40 -3.50 3.26
C HIS A 249 -19.08 -3.97 3.88
N TRP A 250 -18.00 -3.82 3.12
CA TRP A 250 -16.63 -3.87 3.62
C TRP A 250 -16.03 -2.46 3.64
N TYR A 251 -15.06 -2.27 4.51
CA TYR A 251 -14.34 -1.02 4.67
C TYR A 251 -12.85 -1.28 4.91
N LEU A 252 -12.01 -0.39 4.40
CA LEU A 252 -10.59 -0.30 4.71
C LEU A 252 -10.33 1.07 5.32
N GLY A 253 -9.75 1.10 6.51
CA GLY A 253 -9.40 2.30 7.23
C GLY A 253 -7.95 2.33 7.66
N PHE A 254 -7.41 3.54 7.76
CA PHE A 254 -6.07 3.80 8.24
C PHE A 254 -6.04 5.16 8.96
N MET A 255 -5.16 5.28 9.95
CA MET A 255 -4.94 6.55 10.64
C MET A 255 -3.97 7.42 9.85
N GLU A 256 -4.47 8.52 9.31
CA GLU A 256 -3.67 9.51 8.60
C GLU A 256 -3.59 10.83 9.37
N GLU A 257 -2.53 11.60 9.12
CA GLU A 257 -2.44 12.97 9.57
C GLU A 257 -3.07 13.89 8.52
N VAL A 258 -4.17 14.54 8.90
CA VAL A 258 -4.88 15.49 8.04
C VAL A 258 -5.04 16.79 8.80
N ASN A 259 -4.61 17.90 8.21
CA ASN A 259 -4.60 19.22 8.84
C ASN A 259 -3.89 19.23 10.22
N SER A 260 -2.75 18.54 10.32
CA SER A 260 -1.97 18.39 11.55
C SER A 260 -2.70 17.71 12.70
N LYS A 261 -3.74 16.92 12.39
CA LYS A 261 -4.45 16.06 13.35
C LYS A 261 -4.48 14.63 12.85
N ARG A 262 -4.22 13.68 13.75
CA ARG A 262 -4.43 12.26 13.45
C ARG A 262 -5.92 11.95 13.44
N GLN A 263 -6.41 11.48 12.32
CA GLN A 263 -7.79 11.06 12.15
C GLN A 263 -7.87 9.71 11.47
N PHE A 264 -8.91 8.95 11.81
CA PHE A 264 -9.20 7.70 11.15
C PHE A 264 -9.88 8.00 9.82
N VAL A 265 -9.26 7.59 8.72
CA VAL A 265 -9.75 7.83 7.37
C VAL A 265 -10.20 6.52 6.77
N CYS A 266 -11.42 6.48 6.25
CA CYS A 266 -11.89 5.40 5.39
C CYS A 266 -11.22 5.57 4.02
N LEU A 267 -10.29 4.67 3.69
CA LEU A 267 -9.55 4.66 2.44
C LEU A 267 -10.38 4.11 1.28
N ALA A 268 -11.17 3.07 1.56
CA ALA A 268 -12.02 2.42 0.57
C ALA A 268 -13.18 1.68 1.25
N ASN A 269 -14.27 1.48 0.51
CA ASN A 269 -15.39 0.66 0.91
C ASN A 269 -16.12 0.08 -0.31
N GLY A 270 -16.97 -0.92 -0.09
CA GLY A 270 -17.77 -1.52 -1.15
C GLY A 270 -18.82 -2.49 -0.61
N VAL A 271 -19.61 -3.09 -1.51
CA VAL A 271 -20.72 -4.00 -1.18
C VAL A 271 -20.24 -5.45 -1.24
N ILE A 272 -20.77 -6.30 -0.34
CA ILE A 272 -20.56 -7.74 -0.28
C ILE A 272 -21.90 -8.44 -0.54
N ALA A 273 -22.05 -9.06 -1.72
CA ALA A 273 -23.32 -9.67 -2.12
C ALA A 273 -23.66 -10.97 -1.37
N ASN A 274 -22.64 -11.67 -0.84
CA ASN A 274 -22.75 -13.00 -0.24
C ASN A 274 -22.50 -13.00 1.28
N LEU A 275 -22.68 -11.85 1.95
CA LEU A 275 -22.58 -11.76 3.40
C LEU A 275 -23.86 -12.30 4.05
N ASP A 276 -23.72 -13.27 4.96
CA ASP A 276 -24.82 -13.72 5.80
C ASP A 276 -25.03 -12.68 6.90
N VAL A 277 -26.12 -11.93 6.83
CA VAL A 277 -26.47 -10.91 7.83
C VAL A 277 -27.43 -11.42 8.89
N SER A 278 -27.81 -12.69 8.85
CA SER A 278 -28.76 -13.26 9.80
C SER A 278 -28.20 -13.31 11.22
N ASN A 279 -29.08 -13.18 12.20
CA ASN A 279 -28.71 -13.28 13.61
C ASN A 279 -28.20 -14.69 13.93
N GLY A 280 -26.95 -14.80 14.39
CA GLY A 280 -26.31 -16.11 14.60
C GLY A 280 -25.79 -16.78 13.32
N GLY A 281 -25.97 -16.12 12.17
CA GLY A 281 -25.31 -16.47 10.92
C GLY A 281 -23.78 -16.41 11.05
N SER A 282 -23.07 -16.92 10.05
CA SER A 282 -21.62 -16.99 10.11
C SER A 282 -20.95 -16.58 8.82
N ASN A 283 -19.83 -15.87 8.94
CA ASN A 283 -19.07 -15.42 7.79
C ASN A 283 -17.59 -15.71 7.95
N THR A 284 -16.98 -16.27 6.90
CA THR A 284 -15.54 -16.48 6.83
C THR A 284 -14.90 -15.33 6.09
N VAL A 285 -14.05 -14.57 6.76
CA VAL A 285 -13.29 -13.47 6.17
C VAL A 285 -11.85 -13.95 6.00
N ARG A 286 -11.26 -13.69 4.83
CA ARG A 286 -9.86 -13.96 4.53
C ARG A 286 -9.25 -12.76 3.84
N LEU A 287 -8.05 -12.39 4.26
CA LEU A 287 -7.26 -11.32 3.69
C LEU A 287 -5.88 -11.87 3.32
N LEU A 288 -5.47 -11.62 2.09
CA LEU A 288 -4.10 -11.86 1.63
C LEU A 288 -3.44 -10.51 1.42
N VAL A 289 -2.26 -10.30 1.97
CA VAL A 289 -1.50 -9.05 1.88
C VAL A 289 -0.15 -9.34 1.25
N SER A 290 0.15 -8.63 0.16
CA SER A 290 1.42 -8.73 -0.57
C SER A 290 1.89 -7.32 -0.94
N ASP A 291 2.96 -6.86 -0.31
CA ASP A 291 3.54 -5.53 -0.48
C ASP A 291 2.49 -4.41 -0.39
N LYS A 292 2.08 -3.80 -1.50
CA LYS A 292 1.12 -2.68 -1.50
C LYS A 292 -0.29 -3.09 -1.87
N ILE A 293 -0.56 -4.37 -2.09
CA ILE A 293 -1.86 -4.87 -2.53
C ILE A 293 -2.40 -5.86 -1.51
N GLY A 294 -3.66 -5.68 -1.13
CA GLY A 294 -4.42 -6.65 -0.37
C GLY A 294 -5.49 -7.28 -1.24
N PHE A 295 -5.91 -8.50 -0.92
CA PHE A 295 -7.03 -9.16 -1.58
C PHE A 295 -7.99 -9.65 -0.49
N LEU A 296 -9.27 -9.28 -0.61
CA LEU A 296 -10.30 -9.60 0.37
C LEU A 296 -11.23 -10.70 -0.18
N TRP A 297 -11.41 -11.77 0.60
CA TRP A 297 -12.41 -12.79 0.35
C TRP A 297 -13.39 -12.87 1.51
N VAL A 298 -14.66 -13.07 1.18
CA VAL A 298 -15.73 -13.30 2.14
C VAL A 298 -16.52 -14.52 1.69
N ASN A 299 -16.72 -15.48 2.59
CA ASN A 299 -17.41 -16.74 2.34
C ASN A 299 -16.90 -17.49 1.10
N GLY A 300 -15.58 -17.45 0.89
CA GLY A 300 -14.90 -18.12 -0.23
C GLY A 300 -14.94 -17.37 -1.57
N VAL A 301 -15.62 -16.23 -1.65
CA VAL A 301 -15.72 -15.41 -2.88
C VAL A 301 -14.77 -14.23 -2.80
N ALA A 302 -14.03 -13.95 -3.87
CA ALA A 302 -13.18 -12.78 -3.99
C ALA A 302 -14.07 -11.53 -4.09
N VAL A 303 -13.86 -10.57 -3.19
CA VAL A 303 -14.65 -9.33 -3.11
C VAL A 303 -13.95 -8.20 -3.86
N THR A 304 -12.69 -7.93 -3.53
CA THR A 304 -11.95 -6.80 -4.09
C THR A 304 -10.45 -6.86 -3.82
N ASP A 305 -9.73 -5.96 -4.48
CA ASP A 305 -8.33 -5.66 -4.23
C ASP A 305 -8.23 -4.36 -3.42
N LEU A 306 -7.29 -4.29 -2.50
CA LEU A 306 -7.10 -3.20 -1.55
C LEU A 306 -5.78 -2.47 -1.83
N ASP A 307 -5.82 -1.14 -1.91
CA ASP A 307 -4.61 -0.31 -1.95
C ASP A 307 -4.02 -0.16 -0.54
N LEU A 308 -2.89 -0.80 -0.31
CA LEU A 308 -2.11 -0.78 0.94
C LEU A 308 -0.81 0.01 0.79
N SER A 309 -0.75 0.94 -0.17
CA SER A 309 0.43 1.76 -0.46
C SER A 309 0.88 2.67 0.69
N ARG A 310 0.00 2.98 1.66
CA ARG A 310 0.33 3.88 2.78
C ARG A 310 1.34 3.30 3.76
N LYS A 311 1.37 1.98 3.93
CA LYS A 311 2.23 1.34 4.92
C LYS A 311 2.59 -0.09 4.54
N THR A 312 3.88 -0.40 4.43
CA THR A 312 4.41 -1.75 4.14
C THR A 312 5.26 -2.34 5.26
N THR A 313 5.38 -1.65 6.39
CA THR A 313 6.21 -2.13 7.51
C THR A 313 5.59 -3.36 8.17
N HIS A 314 6.44 -4.26 8.68
CA HIS A 314 6.02 -5.38 9.51
C HIS A 314 5.24 -4.87 10.72
N GLY A 315 4.23 -5.62 11.13
CA GLY A 315 3.48 -5.35 12.35
C GLY A 315 2.64 -6.53 12.75
N ASP A 316 2.07 -6.44 13.94
CA ASP A 316 1.19 -7.47 14.47
C ASP A 316 -0.09 -7.56 13.62
N VAL A 317 -0.72 -8.73 13.71
CA VAL A 317 -2.03 -9.02 13.13
C VAL A 317 -2.98 -9.36 14.27
N CYS A 318 -4.15 -8.73 14.30
CA CYS A 318 -5.15 -8.98 15.31
C CYS A 318 -6.54 -9.13 14.70
N LEU A 319 -7.39 -9.91 15.36
CA LEU A 319 -8.83 -9.83 15.14
C LEU A 319 -9.35 -8.55 15.78
N ALA A 320 -10.36 -7.94 15.17
CA ALA A 320 -11.01 -6.77 15.70
C ALA A 320 -12.52 -6.82 15.48
N SER A 321 -13.27 -6.22 16.38
CA SER A 321 -14.73 -6.03 16.30
C SER A 321 -15.13 -4.78 17.08
N GLY A 322 -16.22 -4.13 16.68
CA GLY A 322 -16.57 -2.79 17.17
C GLY A 322 -15.59 -1.73 16.69
N ILE A 323 -15.10 -1.91 15.45
CA ILE A 323 -14.18 -1.00 14.77
C ILE A 323 -14.91 0.30 14.43
N ASP A 324 -16.17 0.18 13.99
CA ASP A 324 -17.09 1.30 13.97
C ASP A 324 -17.71 1.44 15.36
N LEU A 325 -17.39 2.56 16.02
CA LEU A 325 -17.78 2.77 17.42
C LEU A 325 -19.30 2.83 17.60
N GLU A 326 -20.07 3.12 16.54
CA GLU A 326 -21.54 3.06 16.59
C GLU A 326 -22.06 1.61 16.73
N ASN A 327 -21.27 0.63 16.30
CA ASN A 327 -21.57 -0.80 16.39
C ASN A 327 -20.92 -1.48 17.61
N ALA A 328 -20.09 -0.77 18.38
CA ALA A 328 -19.46 -1.25 19.61
C ALA A 328 -20.45 -1.26 20.80
N VAL A 329 -21.48 -2.10 20.73
CA VAL A 329 -22.49 -2.22 21.77
C VAL A 329 -21.93 -2.99 22.97
N GLU A 330 -21.85 -2.32 24.11
CA GLU A 330 -21.28 -2.90 25.34
C GLU A 330 -21.98 -4.21 25.74
N GLY A 331 -21.18 -5.22 26.08
CA GLY A 331 -21.66 -6.53 26.52
C GLY A 331 -22.04 -7.48 25.37
N VAL A 332 -22.10 -7.01 24.13
CA VAL A 332 -22.27 -7.89 22.96
C VAL A 332 -21.02 -8.73 22.75
N VAL A 333 -21.21 -10.00 22.43
CA VAL A 333 -20.11 -10.95 22.23
C VAL A 333 -20.11 -11.45 20.79
N VAL A 334 -18.99 -11.21 20.10
CA VAL A 334 -18.71 -11.79 18.78
C VAL A 334 -17.87 -13.04 18.98
N THR A 335 -18.39 -14.17 18.53
CA THR A 335 -17.67 -15.45 18.61
C THR A 335 -16.91 -15.67 17.30
N TYR A 336 -15.67 -16.16 17.39
CA TYR A 336 -14.86 -16.50 16.23
C TYR A 336 -14.25 -17.89 16.36
N LYS A 337 -13.96 -18.50 15.21
CA LYS A 337 -13.24 -19.78 15.08
C LYS A 337 -12.31 -19.74 13.88
N ASP A 338 -11.45 -20.75 13.78
CA ASP A 338 -10.50 -20.95 12.68
C ASP A 338 -9.60 -19.73 12.41
N PHE A 339 -9.37 -18.90 13.44
CA PHE A 339 -8.50 -17.73 13.31
C PHE A 339 -7.06 -18.18 13.16
N ARG A 340 -6.49 -17.87 11.99
CA ARG A 340 -5.13 -18.21 11.61
C ARG A 340 -4.42 -17.04 10.95
N VAL A 341 -3.11 -16.98 11.14
CA VAL A 341 -2.19 -16.04 10.47
C VAL A 341 -1.00 -16.85 9.97
N ALA A 342 -0.60 -16.64 8.72
CA ALA A 342 0.53 -17.32 8.10
C ALA A 342 1.33 -16.33 7.24
N PRO A 343 2.64 -16.55 7.05
CA PRO A 343 3.41 -15.76 6.09
C PRO A 343 2.91 -16.10 4.69
N LEU A 344 2.93 -15.11 3.80
CA LEU A 344 2.69 -15.38 2.40
C LEU A 344 3.93 -16.13 1.86
N GLU A 345 3.84 -17.46 1.71
CA GLU A 345 4.85 -18.19 0.94
C GLU A 345 4.84 -17.58 -0.46
N VAL A 346 5.90 -16.86 -0.81
CA VAL A 346 6.10 -16.34 -2.17
C VAL A 346 5.90 -17.53 -3.10
N LEU A 347 4.86 -17.51 -3.92
CA LEU A 347 4.56 -18.51 -4.93
C LEU A 347 5.71 -18.55 -5.94
N GLY A 348 6.77 -19.29 -5.59
CA GLY A 348 8.05 -19.26 -6.27
C GLY A 348 9.16 -19.87 -5.42
N THR A 349 9.01 -21.15 -5.05
CA THR A 349 10.05 -22.16 -4.72
C THR A 349 9.57 -23.21 -3.70
N GLN A 350 8.41 -23.85 -3.91
CA GLN A 350 8.28 -25.23 -3.45
C GLN A 350 9.00 -26.14 -4.45
N LYS A 351 10.30 -26.29 -4.26
CA LYS A 351 11.03 -27.46 -4.76
C LYS A 351 10.37 -28.69 -4.10
N PRO A 352 9.95 -29.71 -4.85
CA PRO A 352 9.42 -30.93 -4.23
C PRO A 352 10.49 -31.48 -3.29
N ARG A 353 10.10 -31.70 -2.03
CA ARG A 353 10.95 -32.35 -1.03
C ARG A 353 11.12 -33.82 -1.49
N PRO A 354 12.36 -34.36 -1.46
CA PRO A 354 12.66 -35.69 -2.02
C PRO A 354 11.87 -36.83 -1.39
#